data_AF-A0A2V7YAF2-F1
#
_entry.id   AF-A0A2V7YAF2-F1
#
_cell.length_a   1.000
_cell.length_b   1.000
_cell.length_c   1.000
_cell.angle_alpha   90.00
_cell.angle_beta   90.00
_cell.angle_gamma   90.00
#
_symmetry.space_group_name_H-M   'P 1'
#
loop_
_entity.id
_entity.type
_entity.pdbx_description
1 polymer ?
#
loop_
_entity_poly.entity_id
_entity_poly.type
_entity_poly.pdbx_seq_one_letter_code
_entity_poly.pdbx_strand_id
1 'polypeptide(L)'
;MRPIPTLLLFLTLPLPLAAQTDPIAAGDAAWARRAEGHQGARAVPGPIDEAVAAYERAVKEQPDRLEGAWKLLRALHYKGEFTTDSNDAKQKTFARGKEVAEAGIDRLARRTAGSRQKLDALTPAQAAKAVAAVPEATPLFLWSAVHWGLWGDVFGRLAAARQGVGDKVRRYAEMVIALDERYGDAAGHRVLGRLHTLAPKVPFVTGWVDRDKAVSSSPKPCSNTSRPRRRRRATSCAA
;
A
#
# COMPACT_ATOMS: atom_id res chain seq x y z
N MET A 1 58.16 -21.83 50.88
CA MET A 1 56.99 -21.13 50.32
C MET A 1 57.01 -21.30 48.81
N ARG A 2 56.02 -21.99 48.22
CA ARG A 2 55.79 -22.06 46.77
C ARG A 2 54.30 -21.81 46.54
N PRO A 3 53.88 -20.84 45.70
CA PRO A 3 52.47 -20.55 45.50
C PRO A 3 51.85 -21.56 44.52
N ILE A 4 50.72 -22.13 44.92
CA ILE A 4 49.88 -22.99 44.08
C ILE A 4 49.15 -22.06 43.08
N PRO A 5 49.22 -22.28 41.76
CA PRO A 5 48.48 -21.46 40.81
C PRO A 5 47.05 -21.97 40.77
N THR A 6 46.12 -21.21 41.35
CA THR A 6 44.69 -21.43 41.19
C THR A 6 44.31 -21.13 39.74
N LEU A 7 44.20 -22.18 38.93
CA LEU A 7 43.74 -22.10 37.55
C LEU A 7 42.24 -21.77 37.56
N LEU A 8 41.89 -20.49 37.39
CA LEU A 8 40.52 -20.05 37.16
C LEU A 8 40.09 -20.54 35.76
N LEU A 9 39.30 -21.61 35.74
CA LEU A 9 38.61 -22.09 34.54
C LEU A 9 37.42 -21.15 34.26
N PHE A 10 37.63 -20.15 33.38
CA PHE A 10 36.54 -19.34 32.84
C PHE A 10 35.68 -20.20 31.91
N LEU A 11 34.56 -20.68 32.43
CA LEU A 11 33.53 -21.36 31.65
C LEU A 11 32.81 -20.33 30.78
N THR A 12 33.29 -20.10 29.55
CA THR A 12 32.59 -19.27 28.57
C THR A 12 31.40 -20.03 28.02
N LEU A 13 30.24 -19.89 28.67
CA LEU A 13 28.98 -20.40 28.16
C LEU A 13 28.60 -19.60 26.90
N PRO A 14 28.50 -20.21 25.70
CA PRO A 14 28.08 -19.49 24.51
C PRO A 14 26.59 -19.13 24.66
N LEU A 15 26.28 -17.84 24.76
CA LEU A 15 24.89 -17.37 24.70
C LEU A 15 24.31 -17.77 23.33
N PRO A 16 23.15 -18.46 23.27
CA PRO A 16 22.49 -18.73 22.01
C PRO A 16 22.03 -17.38 21.44
N LEU A 17 22.63 -16.99 20.31
CA LEU A 17 22.19 -15.84 19.54
C LEU A 17 20.80 -16.20 19.00
N ALA A 18 19.73 -15.73 19.66
CA ALA A 18 18.39 -15.87 19.14
C ALA A 18 18.38 -15.27 17.73
N ALA A 19 18.16 -16.11 16.71
CA ALA A 19 18.07 -15.66 15.34
C ALA A 19 16.93 -14.63 15.26
N GLN A 20 17.29 -13.36 15.14
CA GLN A 20 16.32 -12.29 15.04
C GLN A 20 15.60 -12.46 13.71
N THR A 21 14.35 -12.91 13.74
CA THR A 21 13.54 -13.12 12.54
C THR A 21 13.35 -11.77 11.83
N ASP A 22 13.59 -11.73 10.52
CA ASP A 22 13.34 -10.54 9.69
C ASP A 22 11.94 -9.98 9.99
N PRO A 23 11.81 -8.72 10.45
CA PRO A 23 10.51 -8.14 10.78
C PRO A 23 9.49 -8.21 9.63
N ILE A 24 9.95 -8.18 8.37
CA ILE A 24 9.07 -8.34 7.21
C ILE A 24 8.50 -9.75 7.13
N ALA A 25 9.33 -10.78 7.31
CA ALA A 25 8.87 -12.16 7.31
C ALA A 25 7.90 -12.46 8.46
N ALA A 26 8.16 -11.89 9.65
CA ALA A 26 7.24 -11.97 10.78
C ALA A 26 5.89 -11.29 10.46
N GLY A 27 5.92 -10.11 9.82
CA GLY A 27 4.73 -9.40 9.38
C GLY A 27 3.95 -10.14 8.30
N ASP A 28 4.63 -10.81 7.36
CA ASP A 28 3.99 -11.62 6.33
C ASP A 28 3.27 -12.83 6.92
N ALA A 29 3.90 -13.50 7.90
CA ALA A 29 3.30 -14.63 8.60
C ALA A 29 2.04 -14.23 9.38
N ALA A 30 2.07 -13.10 10.10
CA ALA A 30 0.90 -12.57 10.79
C ALA A 30 -0.19 -12.10 9.79
N TRP A 31 0.22 -11.45 8.69
CA TRP A 31 -0.69 -10.99 7.64
C TRP A 31 -1.45 -12.13 6.95
N ALA A 32 -0.81 -13.29 6.78
CA ALA A 32 -1.47 -14.48 6.23
C ALA A 32 -2.68 -14.92 7.10
N ARG A 33 -2.56 -14.74 8.42
CA ARG A 33 -3.58 -15.06 9.42
C ARG A 33 -4.56 -13.92 9.71
N ARG A 34 -4.45 -12.77 9.04
CA ARG A 34 -5.21 -11.53 9.37
C ARG A 34 -6.73 -11.69 9.49
N ALA A 35 -7.31 -12.68 8.80
CA ALA A 35 -8.74 -12.93 8.76
C ALA A 35 -9.16 -14.12 9.65
N GLU A 36 -8.23 -14.78 10.34
CA GLU A 36 -8.57 -15.89 11.23
C GLU A 36 -9.49 -15.42 12.35
N GLY A 37 -10.52 -16.23 12.63
CA GLY A 37 -11.53 -15.90 13.63
C GLY A 37 -12.53 -14.81 13.24
N HIS A 38 -12.53 -14.36 11.97
CA HIS A 38 -13.48 -13.33 11.52
C HIS A 38 -14.95 -13.76 11.70
N GLN A 39 -15.81 -12.77 11.97
CA GLN A 39 -17.27 -12.95 11.99
C GLN A 39 -17.88 -12.03 10.93
N GLY A 40 -18.33 -12.62 9.82
CA GLY A 40 -18.83 -11.86 8.68
C GLY A 40 -17.76 -10.92 8.13
N ALA A 41 -18.09 -9.62 8.03
CA ALA A 41 -17.19 -8.57 7.53
C ALA A 41 -16.19 -8.05 8.58
N ARG A 42 -16.25 -8.51 9.84
CA ARG A 42 -15.36 -8.04 10.91
C ARG A 42 -14.26 -9.04 11.20
N ALA A 43 -13.03 -8.58 11.18
CA ALA A 43 -11.86 -9.38 11.57
C ALA A 43 -11.55 -9.18 13.07
N VAL A 44 -10.96 -10.21 13.69
CA VAL A 44 -10.44 -10.08 15.06
C VAL A 44 -9.15 -9.25 15.01
N PRO A 45 -8.96 -8.26 15.91
CA PRO A 45 -7.79 -7.37 15.83
C PRO A 45 -6.43 -8.06 15.97
N GLY A 46 -6.33 -9.14 16.75
CA GLY A 46 -5.05 -9.76 17.14
C GLY A 46 -4.10 -10.05 15.96
N PRO A 47 -4.50 -10.86 14.96
CA PRO A 47 -3.63 -11.18 13.83
C PRO A 47 -3.18 -9.97 13.00
N ILE A 48 -4.03 -8.96 12.81
CA ILE A 48 -3.64 -7.76 12.06
C ILE A 48 -2.74 -6.84 12.90
N ASP A 49 -2.95 -6.76 14.21
CA ASP A 49 -2.12 -5.97 15.11
C ASP A 49 -0.69 -6.52 15.19
N GLU A 50 -0.53 -7.85 15.21
CA GLU A 50 0.77 -8.51 15.08
C GLU A 50 1.49 -8.12 13.77
N ALA A 51 0.77 -8.15 12.65
CA ALA A 51 1.32 -7.79 11.35
C ALA A 51 1.76 -6.31 11.32
N VAL A 52 0.91 -5.41 11.81
CA VAL A 52 1.22 -3.97 11.90
C VAL A 52 2.45 -3.75 12.76
N ALA A 53 2.54 -4.36 13.95
CA ALA A 53 3.70 -4.22 14.83
C ALA A 53 5.00 -4.70 14.17
N ALA A 54 4.96 -5.82 13.45
CA ALA A 54 6.12 -6.35 12.76
C ALA A 54 6.57 -5.46 11.59
N TYR A 55 5.63 -4.92 10.79
CA TYR A 55 5.99 -3.99 9.71
C TYR A 55 6.42 -2.61 10.23
N GLU A 56 5.87 -2.12 11.34
CA GLU A 56 6.37 -0.91 12.02
C GLU A 56 7.83 -1.08 12.44
N ARG A 57 8.19 -2.25 12.99
CA ARG A 57 9.58 -2.59 13.26
C ARG A 57 10.43 -2.61 11.99
N ALA A 58 9.94 -3.22 10.90
CA ALA A 58 10.65 -3.22 9.62
C ALA A 58 10.96 -1.81 9.13
N VAL A 59 9.96 -0.92 9.15
CA VAL A 59 10.09 0.48 8.71
C VAL A 59 10.98 1.29 9.67
N LYS A 60 11.10 0.91 10.94
CA LYS A 60 12.00 1.55 11.89
C LYS A 60 13.45 1.08 11.74
N GLU A 61 13.65 -0.23 11.63
CA GLU A 61 14.97 -0.87 11.62
C GLU A 61 15.66 -0.75 10.25
N GLN A 62 14.91 -0.88 9.16
CA GLN A 62 15.42 -0.87 7.79
C GLN A 62 14.60 0.08 6.94
N PRO A 63 14.69 1.38 7.21
CA PRO A 63 13.68 2.30 6.72
C PRO A 63 13.81 2.55 5.20
N ASP A 64 14.97 2.29 4.59
CA ASP A 64 15.19 2.33 3.14
C ASP A 64 14.75 1.05 2.40
N ARG A 65 14.38 -0.01 3.13
CA ARG A 65 13.74 -1.20 2.57
C ARG A 65 12.24 -0.93 2.41
N LEU A 66 11.89 -0.37 1.25
CA LEU A 66 10.52 0.08 0.93
C LEU A 66 9.47 -1.03 0.99
N GLU A 67 9.88 -2.29 0.97
CA GLU A 67 9.00 -3.45 1.16
C GLU A 67 8.21 -3.36 2.47
N GLY A 68 8.86 -2.97 3.56
CA GLY A 68 8.21 -2.79 4.85
C GLY A 68 7.16 -1.68 4.82
N ALA A 69 7.45 -0.58 4.10
CA ALA A 69 6.54 0.56 4.00
C ALA A 69 5.23 0.19 3.30
N TRP A 70 5.27 -0.35 2.08
CA TRP A 70 4.03 -0.65 1.36
C TRP A 70 3.22 -1.78 2.04
N LYS A 71 3.87 -2.75 2.67
CA LYS A 71 3.19 -3.79 3.46
C LYS A 71 2.54 -3.23 4.71
N LEU A 72 3.19 -2.29 5.39
CA LEU A 72 2.61 -1.56 6.52
C LEU A 72 1.37 -0.77 6.09
N LEU A 73 1.43 -0.04 4.98
CA LEU A 73 0.27 0.70 4.45
C LEU A 73 -0.90 -0.26 4.15
N ARG A 74 -0.62 -1.40 3.52
CA ARG A 74 -1.63 -2.45 3.28
C ARG A 74 -2.23 -2.98 4.59
N ALA A 75 -1.41 -3.18 5.61
CA ALA A 75 -1.85 -3.65 6.91
C ALA A 75 -2.72 -2.62 7.65
N LEU A 76 -2.31 -1.35 7.65
CA LEU A 76 -3.07 -0.24 8.23
C LEU A 76 -4.41 -0.03 7.53
N HIS A 77 -4.47 -0.20 6.20
CA HIS A 77 -5.74 -0.19 5.47
C HIS A 77 -6.69 -1.27 6.00
N TYR A 78 -6.21 -2.51 6.11
CA TYR A 78 -7.03 -3.61 6.59
C TYR A 78 -7.50 -3.39 8.03
N LYS A 79 -6.60 -2.95 8.92
CA LYS A 79 -6.93 -2.60 10.31
C LYS A 79 -8.02 -1.53 10.37
N GLY A 80 -7.83 -0.42 9.67
CA GLY A 80 -8.79 0.68 9.64
C GLY A 80 -10.16 0.27 9.13
N GLU A 81 -10.21 -0.60 8.12
CA GLU A 81 -11.48 -0.95 7.48
C GLU A 81 -12.24 -2.08 8.17
N PHE A 82 -11.54 -3.08 8.73
CA PHE A 82 -12.15 -4.33 9.19
C PHE A 82 -12.08 -4.57 10.69
N THR A 83 -11.29 -3.80 11.45
CA THR A 83 -11.10 -4.02 12.89
C THR A 83 -11.31 -2.79 13.76
N THR A 84 -11.53 -1.60 13.18
CA THR A 84 -11.79 -0.38 13.96
C THR A 84 -13.26 0.01 13.91
N ASP A 85 -13.82 0.25 15.10
CA ASP A 85 -15.25 0.53 15.27
C ASP A 85 -15.54 2.01 15.56
N SER A 86 -14.50 2.84 15.72
CA SER A 86 -14.65 4.27 16.06
C SER A 86 -13.93 5.17 15.05
N ASN A 87 -14.49 6.36 14.84
CA ASN A 87 -13.87 7.38 13.99
C ASN A 87 -12.49 7.82 14.51
N ASP A 88 -12.29 7.88 15.82
CA ASP A 88 -10.99 8.20 16.43
C ASP A 88 -9.93 7.14 16.11
N ALA A 89 -10.28 5.85 16.21
CA ALA A 89 -9.38 4.76 15.86
C ALA A 89 -9.03 4.76 14.36
N LYS A 90 -10.01 5.05 13.48
CA LYS A 90 -9.78 5.23 12.04
C LYS A 90 -8.86 6.40 11.75
N GLN A 91 -9.10 7.55 12.38
CA GLN A 91 -8.28 8.75 12.24
C GLN A 91 -6.82 8.47 12.63
N LYS A 92 -6.58 7.82 13.77
CA LYS A 92 -5.21 7.43 14.20
C LYS A 92 -4.55 6.49 13.19
N THR A 93 -5.28 5.46 12.75
CA THR A 93 -4.76 4.46 11.81
C THR A 93 -4.40 5.07 10.46
N PHE A 94 -5.28 5.89 9.88
CA PHE A 94 -5.04 6.51 8.58
C PHE A 94 -4.12 7.73 8.63
N ALA A 95 -4.02 8.43 9.78
CA ALA A 95 -2.96 9.39 10.01
C ALA A 95 -1.59 8.72 9.99
N ARG A 96 -1.43 7.61 10.72
CA ARG A 96 -0.18 6.83 10.69
C ARG A 96 0.13 6.34 9.28
N GLY A 97 -0.88 5.85 8.58
CA GLY A 97 -0.75 5.42 7.19
C GLY A 97 -0.23 6.53 6.26
N LYS A 98 -0.78 7.74 6.38
CA LYS A 98 -0.32 8.90 5.62
C LYS A 98 1.15 9.27 5.93
N GLU A 99 1.58 9.20 7.18
CA GLU A 99 2.98 9.44 7.56
C GLU A 99 3.92 8.44 6.89
N VAL A 100 3.58 7.14 6.95
CA VAL A 100 4.35 6.06 6.32
C VAL A 100 4.41 6.25 4.81
N ALA A 101 3.30 6.68 4.19
CA ALA A 101 3.23 6.94 2.76
C ALA A 101 4.20 8.06 2.36
N GLU A 102 4.14 9.22 3.01
CA GLU A 102 5.03 10.34 2.69
C GLU A 102 6.50 9.98 2.94
N ALA A 103 6.82 9.33 4.06
CA ALA A 103 8.18 8.90 4.37
C ALA A 103 8.71 7.87 3.34
N GLY A 104 7.87 6.94 2.89
CA GLY A 104 8.22 5.97 1.87
C GLY A 104 8.51 6.62 0.51
N ILE A 105 7.64 7.53 0.07
CA ILE A 105 7.85 8.25 -1.20
C ILE A 105 9.07 9.16 -1.12
N ASP A 106 9.32 9.82 0.01
CA ASP A 106 10.53 10.63 0.21
C ASP A 106 11.82 9.81 0.04
N ARG A 107 11.84 8.59 0.59
CA ARG A 107 12.96 7.65 0.44
C ARG A 107 13.14 7.19 -1.00
N LEU A 108 12.04 6.79 -1.63
CA LEU A 108 12.04 6.43 -3.04
C LEU A 108 12.59 7.59 -3.89
N ALA A 109 12.09 8.80 -3.67
CA ALA A 109 12.51 9.99 -4.41
C ALA A 109 13.98 10.34 -4.19
N ARG A 110 14.51 10.22 -2.97
CA ARG A 110 15.95 10.39 -2.70
C ARG A 110 16.79 9.37 -3.47
N ARG A 111 16.35 8.11 -3.51
CA ARG A 111 17.05 7.01 -4.19
C ARG A 111 17.05 7.16 -5.72
N THR A 112 15.99 7.70 -6.31
CA THR A 112 15.79 7.68 -7.78
C THR A 112 15.92 9.04 -8.46
N ALA A 113 15.49 10.12 -7.79
CA ALA A 113 15.45 11.48 -8.34
C ALA A 113 16.31 12.47 -7.54
N GLY A 114 16.97 12.02 -6.48
CA GLY A 114 17.79 12.82 -5.57
C GLY A 114 17.00 13.59 -4.51
N SER A 115 15.75 13.98 -4.76
CA SER A 115 14.87 14.59 -3.76
C SER A 115 13.39 14.46 -4.11
N ARG A 116 12.54 14.64 -3.08
CA ARG A 116 11.09 14.67 -3.23
C ARG A 116 10.64 15.76 -4.22
N GLN A 117 11.17 16.97 -4.07
CA GLN A 117 10.86 18.10 -4.93
C GLN A 117 11.18 17.82 -6.40
N LYS A 118 12.33 17.19 -6.70
CA LYS A 118 12.71 16.83 -8.06
C LYS A 118 11.75 15.80 -8.65
N LEU A 119 11.35 14.79 -7.87
CA LEU A 119 10.36 13.81 -8.32
C LEU A 119 8.99 14.45 -8.56
N ASP A 120 8.55 15.37 -7.70
CA ASP A 120 7.25 16.04 -7.83
C ASP A 120 7.19 17.04 -9.00
N ALA A 121 8.33 17.63 -9.39
CA ALA A 121 8.43 18.52 -10.54
C ALA A 121 8.23 17.80 -11.89
N LEU A 122 8.42 16.48 -11.94
CA LEU A 122 8.21 15.67 -13.14
C LEU A 122 6.73 15.43 -13.42
N THR A 123 6.38 15.22 -14.69
CA THR A 123 5.07 14.65 -15.04
C THR A 123 4.94 13.23 -14.46
N PRO A 124 3.73 12.72 -14.22
CA PRO A 124 3.53 11.34 -13.73
C PRO A 124 4.23 10.29 -14.60
N ALA A 125 4.19 10.42 -15.93
CA ALA A 125 4.88 9.48 -16.82
C ALA A 125 6.41 9.52 -16.67
N GLN A 126 7.00 10.72 -16.53
CA GLN A 126 8.45 10.87 -16.32
C GLN A 126 8.87 10.37 -14.93
N ALA A 127 8.10 10.69 -13.90
CA ALA A 127 8.34 10.20 -12.54
C ALA A 127 8.22 8.67 -12.48
N ALA A 128 7.25 8.07 -13.17
CA ALA A 128 7.10 6.62 -13.30
C ALA A 128 8.36 6.00 -13.93
N LYS A 129 8.84 6.57 -15.04
CA LYS A 129 10.10 6.13 -15.65
C LYS A 129 11.29 6.23 -14.68
N ALA A 130 11.37 7.29 -13.88
CA ALA A 130 12.47 7.50 -12.92
C ALA A 130 12.48 6.45 -11.79
N VAL A 131 11.32 5.97 -11.37
CA VAL A 131 11.20 4.99 -10.28
C VAL A 131 11.06 3.54 -10.75
N ALA A 132 10.90 3.30 -12.05
CA ALA A 132 10.55 1.99 -12.61
C ALA A 132 11.53 0.85 -12.26
N ALA A 133 12.79 1.17 -11.99
CA ALA A 133 13.80 0.19 -11.58
C ALA A 133 13.64 -0.28 -10.12
N VAL A 134 12.74 0.33 -9.34
CA VAL A 134 12.48 -0.03 -7.94
C VAL A 134 11.21 -0.90 -7.88
N PRO A 135 11.32 -2.20 -7.58
CA PRO A 135 10.18 -3.12 -7.59
C PRO A 135 9.03 -2.70 -6.67
N GLU A 136 9.34 -2.02 -5.58
CA GLU A 136 8.37 -1.58 -4.58
C GLU A 136 7.64 -0.29 -4.96
N ALA A 137 8.04 0.39 -6.05
CA ALA A 137 7.47 1.68 -6.43
C ALA A 137 5.95 1.60 -6.68
N THR A 138 5.50 0.62 -7.49
CA THR A 138 4.08 0.47 -7.83
C THR A 138 3.19 0.22 -6.60
N PRO A 139 3.45 -0.80 -5.74
CA PRO A 139 2.69 -0.97 -4.51
C PRO A 139 2.75 0.25 -3.60
N LEU A 140 3.91 0.89 -3.48
CA LEU A 140 4.07 2.05 -2.61
C LEU A 140 3.22 3.23 -3.06
N PHE A 141 3.22 3.58 -4.35
CA PHE A 141 2.34 4.63 -4.88
C PHE A 141 0.86 4.29 -4.73
N LEU A 142 0.47 3.04 -4.99
CA LEU A 142 -0.92 2.62 -4.85
C LEU A 142 -1.41 2.81 -3.41
N TRP A 143 -0.70 2.21 -2.44
CA TRP A 143 -1.13 2.26 -1.05
C TRP A 143 -1.00 3.67 -0.46
N SER A 144 -0.05 4.48 -0.96
CA SER A 144 0.02 5.91 -0.64
C SER A 144 -1.21 6.67 -1.11
N ALA A 145 -1.68 6.43 -2.35
CA ALA A 145 -2.90 7.05 -2.86
C ALA A 145 -4.12 6.66 -2.01
N VAL A 146 -4.23 5.38 -1.65
CA VAL A 146 -5.30 4.87 -0.78
C VAL A 146 -5.30 5.57 0.57
N HIS A 147 -4.15 5.72 1.22
CA HIS A 147 -4.08 6.38 2.53
C HIS A 147 -4.27 7.89 2.50
N TRP A 148 -3.81 8.58 1.46
CA TRP A 148 -4.16 9.97 1.26
C TRP A 148 -5.67 10.16 1.11
N GLY A 149 -6.34 9.28 0.35
CA GLY A 149 -7.80 9.27 0.20
C GLY A 149 -8.54 8.99 1.51
N LEU A 150 -8.19 7.91 2.20
CA LEU A 150 -8.82 7.52 3.47
C LEU A 150 -8.63 8.56 4.57
N TRP A 151 -7.43 9.16 4.64
CA TRP A 151 -7.17 10.28 5.53
C TRP A 151 -8.09 11.47 5.19
N GLY A 152 -8.25 11.81 3.91
CA GLY A 152 -9.19 12.86 3.49
C GLY A 152 -10.64 12.56 3.88
N ASP A 153 -11.06 11.31 3.78
CA ASP A 153 -12.42 10.86 4.13
C ASP A 153 -12.70 10.98 5.64
N VAL A 154 -11.75 10.59 6.50
CA VAL A 154 -11.98 10.57 7.97
C VAL A 154 -11.64 11.90 8.68
N PHE A 155 -10.78 12.75 8.10
CA PHE A 155 -10.44 14.07 8.65
C PHE A 155 -11.30 15.20 8.05
N GLY A 156 -12.10 14.89 7.03
CA GLY A 156 -13.09 15.79 6.46
C GLY A 156 -12.61 16.58 5.25
N ARG A 157 -13.58 16.96 4.41
CA ARG A 157 -13.35 17.56 3.07
C ARG A 157 -12.52 18.84 3.08
N LEU A 158 -12.68 19.68 4.11
CA LEU A 158 -11.96 20.95 4.19
C LEU A 158 -10.48 20.75 4.51
N ALA A 159 -10.14 19.85 5.43
CA ALA A 159 -8.75 19.46 5.70
C ALA A 159 -8.13 18.80 4.47
N ALA A 160 -8.91 17.96 3.78
CA ALA A 160 -8.47 17.30 2.56
C ALA A 160 -8.13 18.29 1.44
N ALA A 161 -8.99 19.29 1.22
CA ALA A 161 -8.75 20.34 0.23
C ALA A 161 -7.51 21.17 0.55
N ARG A 162 -7.35 21.61 1.81
CA ARG A 162 -6.20 22.43 2.24
C ARG A 162 -4.86 21.74 2.09
N GLN A 163 -4.82 20.41 2.23
CA GLN A 163 -3.58 19.64 2.09
C GLN A 163 -3.36 19.06 0.69
N GLY A 164 -4.19 19.44 -0.29
CA GLY A 164 -4.04 18.97 -1.67
C GLY A 164 -4.22 17.46 -1.81
N VAL A 165 -5.07 16.84 -0.99
CA VAL A 165 -5.30 15.38 -1.02
C VAL A 165 -5.68 14.94 -2.44
N GLY A 166 -6.57 15.69 -3.11
CA GLY A 166 -7.03 15.34 -4.46
C GLY A 166 -5.89 15.28 -5.48
N ASP A 167 -4.97 16.25 -5.45
CA ASP A 167 -3.80 16.27 -6.33
C ASP A 167 -2.86 15.11 -6.07
N LYS A 168 -2.59 14.82 -4.79
CA LYS A 168 -1.72 13.69 -4.40
C LYS A 168 -2.30 12.35 -4.82
N VAL A 169 -3.59 12.11 -4.52
CA VAL A 169 -4.29 10.87 -4.90
C VAL A 169 -4.28 10.70 -6.41
N ARG A 170 -4.59 11.77 -7.16
CA ARG A 170 -4.57 11.76 -8.62
C ARG A 170 -3.18 11.41 -9.15
N ARG A 171 -2.16 12.15 -8.72
CA ARG A 171 -0.77 11.96 -9.17
C ARG A 171 -0.30 10.55 -8.90
N TYR A 172 -0.52 10.02 -7.70
CA TYR A 172 -0.10 8.67 -7.34
C TYR A 172 -0.86 7.59 -8.13
N ALA A 173 -2.13 7.80 -8.45
CA ALA A 173 -2.88 6.88 -9.30
C ALA A 173 -2.41 6.91 -10.76
N GLU A 174 -2.14 8.09 -11.33
CA GLU A 174 -1.55 8.25 -12.66
C GLU A 174 -0.15 7.61 -12.74
N MET A 175 0.65 7.73 -11.66
CA MET A 175 1.93 7.03 -11.50
C MET A 175 1.78 5.51 -11.53
N VAL A 176 0.82 4.95 -10.80
CA VAL A 176 0.54 3.51 -10.81
C VAL A 176 0.17 3.04 -12.21
N ILE A 177 -0.69 3.79 -12.92
CA ILE A 177 -1.09 3.46 -14.30
C ILE A 177 0.11 3.49 -15.24
N ALA A 178 0.99 4.49 -15.10
CA ALA A 178 2.18 4.61 -15.92
C ALA A 178 3.26 3.55 -15.63
N LEU A 179 3.31 3.01 -14.40
CA LEU A 179 4.20 1.92 -14.01
C LEU A 179 3.69 0.55 -14.46
N ASP A 180 2.44 0.25 -14.13
CA ASP A 180 1.73 -0.96 -14.54
C ASP A 180 0.22 -0.71 -14.44
N GLU A 181 -0.41 -0.47 -15.60
CA GLU A 181 -1.84 -0.21 -15.72
C GLU A 181 -2.73 -1.32 -15.13
N ARG A 182 -2.26 -2.58 -15.17
CA ARG A 182 -3.06 -3.74 -14.71
C ARG A 182 -2.80 -4.08 -13.25
N TYR A 183 -1.87 -3.39 -12.59
CA TYR A 183 -1.49 -3.68 -11.22
C TYR A 183 -2.68 -3.71 -10.27
N GLY A 184 -2.81 -4.80 -9.51
CA GLY A 184 -3.86 -4.99 -8.52
C GLY A 184 -5.27 -4.88 -9.12
N ASP A 185 -5.53 -5.50 -10.27
CA ASP A 185 -6.81 -5.44 -10.98
C ASP A 185 -7.16 -4.01 -11.45
N ALA A 186 -6.18 -3.32 -12.05
CA ALA A 186 -6.30 -1.92 -12.46
C ALA A 186 -6.63 -0.97 -11.30
N ALA A 187 -5.91 -1.14 -10.18
CA ALA A 187 -6.15 -0.37 -8.97
C ALA A 187 -5.99 1.15 -9.16
N GLY A 188 -5.06 1.59 -10.00
CA GLY A 188 -4.87 3.01 -10.31
C GLY A 188 -6.13 3.65 -10.92
N HIS A 189 -6.76 2.97 -11.87
CA HIS A 189 -8.03 3.38 -12.48
C HIS A 189 -9.17 3.44 -11.46
N ARG A 190 -9.27 2.46 -10.56
CA ARG A 190 -10.28 2.48 -9.49
C ARG A 190 -10.10 3.64 -8.52
N VAL A 191 -8.85 3.97 -8.17
CA VAL A 191 -8.55 5.12 -7.30
C VAL A 191 -8.96 6.42 -7.99
N LEU A 192 -8.64 6.60 -9.28
CA LEU A 192 -9.10 7.76 -10.05
C LEU A 192 -10.62 7.84 -10.14
N GLY A 193 -11.30 6.72 -10.45
CA GLY A 193 -12.75 6.67 -10.51
C GLY A 193 -13.40 7.14 -9.21
N ARG A 194 -12.95 6.61 -8.05
CA ARG A 194 -13.43 7.05 -6.72
C ARG A 194 -13.14 8.54 -6.48
N LEU A 195 -11.96 9.02 -6.85
CA LEU A 195 -11.60 10.43 -6.69
C LEU A 195 -12.55 11.34 -7.47
N HIS A 196 -12.90 10.99 -8.71
CA HIS A 196 -13.84 11.78 -9.52
C HIS A 196 -15.26 11.80 -8.94
N THR A 197 -15.67 10.78 -8.20
CA THR A 197 -16.97 10.76 -7.50
C THR A 197 -16.95 11.59 -6.22
N LEU A 198 -15.86 11.54 -5.44
CA LEU A 198 -15.78 12.14 -4.10
C LEU A 198 -15.25 13.58 -4.08
N ALA A 199 -14.43 13.97 -5.06
CA ALA A 199 -13.83 15.30 -5.10
C ALA A 199 -14.90 16.37 -5.36
N PRO A 200 -15.05 17.38 -4.48
CA PRO A 200 -15.93 18.51 -4.77
C PRO A 200 -15.34 19.33 -5.91
N LYS A 201 -16.16 19.66 -6.91
CA LYS A 201 -15.77 20.59 -7.97
C LYS A 201 -15.82 22.01 -7.40
N VAL A 202 -14.65 22.57 -7.09
CA VAL A 202 -14.49 23.94 -6.62
C VAL A 202 -14.03 24.80 -7.80
N PRO A 203 -14.82 25.82 -8.23
CA PRO A 203 -14.39 26.76 -9.25
C PRO A 203 -13.01 27.35 -8.93
N PHE A 204 -12.14 27.44 -9.95
CA PHE A 204 -10.78 27.99 -9.87
C PHE A 204 -9.74 27.22 -9.03
N VAL A 205 -10.13 26.22 -8.23
CA VAL A 205 -9.20 25.42 -7.40
C VAL A 205 -9.03 24.00 -7.94
N THR A 206 -10.11 23.35 -8.39
CA THR A 206 -10.07 21.95 -8.87
C THR A 206 -10.48 21.88 -10.34
N GLY A 207 -9.77 22.60 -11.22
CA GLY A 207 -10.11 22.70 -12.65
C GLY A 207 -10.09 21.36 -13.40
N TRP A 208 -9.46 20.32 -12.84
CA TRP A 208 -9.38 18.97 -13.42
C TRP A 208 -10.44 17.98 -12.92
N VAL A 209 -11.27 18.34 -11.94
CA VAL A 209 -12.32 17.46 -11.41
C VAL A 209 -13.48 17.43 -12.39
N ASP A 210 -13.52 16.35 -13.17
CA ASP A 210 -14.53 16.09 -14.19
C ASP A 210 -15.28 14.80 -13.83
N ARG A 211 -16.62 14.88 -13.68
CA ARG A 211 -17.46 13.71 -13.34
C ARG A 211 -17.57 12.74 -14.53
N ASP A 212 -17.39 13.22 -15.75
CA ASP A 212 -17.51 12.38 -16.95
C ASP A 212 -16.27 11.48 -17.13
N LYS A 213 -15.11 11.87 -16.56
CA LYS A 213 -13.90 11.03 -16.51
C LYS A 213 -13.98 9.86 -15.53
N ALA A 214 -14.93 9.86 -14.59
CA ALA A 214 -15.17 8.71 -13.71
C ALA A 214 -15.61 7.47 -14.50
N VAL A 215 -16.35 7.67 -15.60
CA VAL A 215 -16.86 6.59 -16.45
C VAL A 215 -15.79 6.13 -17.45
N SER A 216 -14.94 7.03 -17.97
CA SER A 216 -13.91 6.68 -18.97
C SER A 216 -12.66 6.02 -18.38
N SER A 217 -12.37 6.23 -17.08
CA SER A 217 -11.27 5.56 -16.37
C SER A 217 -11.64 4.15 -15.90
N SER A 218 -12.89 3.70 -16.07
CA SER A 218 -13.23 2.30 -15.80
C SER A 218 -12.58 1.39 -16.86
N PRO A 219 -11.82 0.35 -16.48
CA PRO A 219 -11.34 -0.63 -17.44
C PRO A 219 -12.54 -1.17 -18.20
N LYS A 220 -12.49 -1.12 -19.55
CA LYS A 220 -13.53 -1.73 -20.37
C LYS A 220 -13.68 -3.20 -19.90
N PRO A 221 -14.90 -3.68 -19.61
CA PRO A 221 -15.09 -5.08 -19.26
C PRO A 221 -14.48 -5.92 -20.38
N CYS A 222 -13.72 -6.96 -20.02
CA CYS A 222 -13.10 -7.86 -20.97
C CYS A 222 -14.16 -8.33 -21.97
N SER A 223 -14.18 -7.74 -23.17
CA SER A 223 -14.92 -8.27 -24.29
C SER A 223 -14.20 -9.55 -24.69
N ASN A 224 -14.77 -10.68 -24.29
CA ASN A 224 -14.36 -12.00 -24.73
C ASN A 224 -14.53 -12.12 -26.25
N THR A 225 -13.55 -11.64 -27.02
CA THR A 225 -13.46 -11.86 -28.45
C THR A 225 -12.60 -13.08 -28.71
N SER A 226 -13.21 -14.27 -28.60
CA SER A 226 -12.99 -15.44 -29.48
C SER A 226 -13.60 -16.72 -28.90
N ARG A 227 -14.93 -16.86 -28.98
CA ARG A 227 -15.55 -18.17 -29.18
C ARG A 227 -16.31 -18.15 -30.50
N PRO A 228 -15.85 -18.84 -31.55
CA PRO A 228 -16.68 -19.00 -32.73
C PRO A 228 -17.92 -19.81 -32.33
N ARG A 229 -19.10 -19.22 -32.58
CA ARG A 229 -20.39 -19.92 -32.57
C ARG A 229 -20.30 -21.10 -33.55
N ARG A 230 -19.93 -22.28 -33.06
CA ARG A 230 -20.11 -23.50 -33.85
C ARG A 230 -21.58 -23.88 -33.78
N ARG A 231 -22.21 -23.74 -34.94
CA ARG A 231 -23.60 -24.06 -35.25
C ARG A 231 -23.99 -25.43 -34.69
N ARG A 232 -25.18 -25.49 -34.12
CA ARG A 232 -25.94 -26.73 -33.95
C ARG A 232 -25.96 -27.48 -35.28
N ARG A 233 -25.44 -28.70 -35.30
CA ARG A 233 -25.95 -29.77 -36.15
C ARG A 233 -26.28 -30.93 -35.22
N ALA A 234 -27.57 -31.17 -35.06
CA ALA A 234 -28.06 -32.49 -34.70
C ALA A 234 -27.75 -33.42 -35.89
N THR A 235 -27.10 -34.55 -35.63
CA THR A 235 -27.21 -35.76 -36.45
C THR A 235 -26.58 -36.95 -35.72
N SER A 236 -27.42 -37.96 -35.50
CA SER A 236 -27.12 -39.39 -35.48
C SER A 236 -26.48 -40.09 -34.26
N CYS A 237 -27.22 -41.10 -33.81
CA CYS A 237 -26.89 -42.32 -33.08
C CYS A 237 -25.63 -43.10 -33.51
N ALA A 238 -25.32 -44.09 -32.65
CA ALA A 238 -24.42 -45.27 -32.76
C ALA A 238 -22.99 -45.03 -32.24
N ALA A 239 -22.42 -45.83 -31.32
CA ALA A 239 -22.80 -47.10 -30.68
C ALA A 239 -22.24 -47.11 -29.24
#